data_AF-A0A971F136-F1
#
_entry.id   AF-A0A971F136-F1
#
_cell.length_a   1.000
_cell.length_b   1.000
_cell.length_c   1.000
_cell.angle_alpha   90.00
_cell.angle_beta   90.00
_cell.angle_gamma   90.00
#
_symmetry.space_group_name_H-M   'P 1'
#
loop_
_entity.id
_entity.type
_entity.pdbx_description
1 polymer ?
#
loop_
_entity_poly.entity_id
_entity_poly.type
_entity_poly.pdbx_seq_one_letter_code
_entity_poly.pdbx_strand_id
1 'polypeptide(L)'
;MMTEDLLSGDDSGLKNIWDEICVQVRFQHSIYWDAYLIVIENIIGDELDKLDSTIRTAIWLQSDEGRTWAEEEEDYQDYQNTDPDYNEYRNRETTKPDVNDFETSYYILHNYVLSAADNWTNKRIEDYLGSRYED
;
A
#
# COMPACT_ATOMS: atom_id res chain seq x y z
N MET A 1 -7.55 -16.05 -11.21
CA MET A 1 -7.97 -14.64 -11.18
C MET A 1 -9.48 -14.63 -11.16
N MET A 2 -10.11 -13.89 -10.23
CA MET A 2 -11.58 -13.90 -10.07
C MET A 2 -12.23 -13.24 -11.28
N THR A 3 -13.09 -13.99 -11.96
CA THR A 3 -13.77 -13.63 -13.22
C THR A 3 -15.29 -13.57 -13.10
N GLU A 4 -15.84 -13.87 -11.94
CA GLU A 4 -17.29 -13.91 -11.69
C GLU A 4 -17.69 -12.70 -10.82
N ASP A 5 -18.86 -12.12 -11.10
CA ASP A 5 -19.51 -11.01 -10.37
C ASP A 5 -18.76 -9.66 -10.35
N LEU A 6 -18.54 -9.07 -11.53
CA LEU A 6 -18.06 -7.68 -11.65
C LEU A 6 -19.14 -6.68 -11.22
N LEU A 7 -18.79 -5.69 -10.39
CA LEU A 7 -19.75 -4.65 -9.98
C LEU A 7 -20.05 -3.63 -11.07
N SER A 8 -19.20 -3.56 -12.10
CA SER A 8 -19.42 -2.79 -13.33
C SER A 8 -20.47 -3.41 -14.27
N GLY A 9 -20.93 -4.63 -13.99
CA GLY A 9 -21.91 -5.36 -14.79
C GLY A 9 -21.27 -6.21 -15.89
N ASP A 10 -21.99 -7.26 -16.30
CA ASP A 10 -21.56 -8.24 -17.31
C ASP A 10 -21.42 -7.65 -18.72
N ASP A 11 -22.06 -6.50 -18.97
CA ASP A 11 -22.01 -5.76 -20.24
C ASP A 11 -20.88 -4.73 -20.30
N SER A 12 -20.11 -4.55 -19.23
CA SER A 12 -18.96 -3.62 -19.18
C SER A 12 -17.85 -3.96 -20.17
N GLY A 13 -17.77 -5.22 -20.64
CA GLY A 13 -16.66 -5.69 -21.48
C GLY A 13 -15.34 -5.88 -20.72
N LEU A 14 -15.31 -5.62 -19.41
CA LEU A 14 -14.18 -5.92 -18.53
C LEU A 14 -14.12 -7.43 -18.26
N LYS A 15 -12.91 -7.98 -18.12
CA LYS A 15 -12.73 -9.44 -18.05
C LYS A 15 -12.65 -9.98 -16.62
N ASN A 16 -12.14 -9.18 -15.69
CA ASN A 16 -11.83 -9.63 -14.34
C ASN A 16 -11.73 -8.45 -13.38
N ILE A 17 -11.60 -8.77 -12.09
CA ILE A 17 -11.53 -7.78 -11.01
C ILE A 17 -10.37 -6.77 -11.15
N TRP A 18 -9.27 -7.13 -11.81
CA TRP A 18 -8.15 -6.20 -12.02
C TRP A 18 -8.46 -5.19 -13.12
N ASP A 19 -9.07 -5.62 -14.23
CA ASP A 19 -9.56 -4.69 -15.24
C ASP A 19 -10.54 -3.67 -14.60
N GLU A 20 -11.37 -4.13 -13.65
CA GLU A 20 -12.29 -3.29 -12.88
C GLU A 20 -11.59 -2.31 -11.92
N ILE A 21 -10.60 -2.78 -11.16
CA ILE A 21 -9.77 -1.92 -10.31
C ILE A 21 -9.06 -0.85 -11.15
N CYS A 22 -8.47 -1.22 -12.30
CA CYS A 22 -7.81 -0.28 -13.21
C CYS A 22 -8.73 0.84 -13.69
N VAL A 23 -9.97 0.52 -14.10
CA VAL A 23 -10.90 1.56 -14.56
C VAL A 23 -11.39 2.43 -13.40
N GLN A 24 -11.63 1.86 -12.21
CA GLN A 24 -12.11 2.63 -11.07
C GLN A 24 -11.05 3.61 -10.57
N VAL A 25 -9.78 3.20 -10.48
CA VAL A 25 -8.66 4.08 -10.09
C VAL A 25 -8.52 5.27 -11.04
N ARG A 26 -8.76 5.07 -12.35
CA ARG A 26 -8.50 6.08 -13.40
C ARG A 26 -9.68 7.01 -13.71
N PHE A 27 -10.91 6.60 -13.40
CA PHE A 27 -12.11 7.34 -13.79
C PHE A 27 -12.91 7.77 -12.57
N GLN A 28 -13.68 6.85 -12.01
CA GLN A 28 -14.47 7.09 -10.82
C GLN A 28 -14.60 5.81 -10.01
N HIS A 29 -14.31 5.92 -8.72
CA HIS A 29 -14.56 4.87 -7.76
C HIS A 29 -16.06 4.55 -7.67
N SER A 30 -16.39 3.27 -7.57
CA SER A 30 -17.75 2.85 -7.25
C SER A 30 -18.12 3.20 -5.81
N ILE A 31 -19.41 3.17 -5.46
CA ILE A 31 -19.87 3.33 -4.07
C ILE A 31 -19.34 2.23 -3.13
N TYR A 32 -18.82 1.14 -3.70
CA TYR A 32 -18.27 0.00 -2.97
C TYR A 32 -16.74 0.00 -2.94
N TRP A 33 -16.09 1.07 -3.39
CA TRP A 33 -14.63 1.15 -3.49
C TRP A 33 -13.91 0.81 -2.19
N ASP A 34 -14.42 1.28 -1.05
CA ASP A 34 -13.86 0.94 0.26
C ASP A 34 -13.83 -0.58 0.52
N ALA A 35 -14.81 -1.33 0.01
CA ALA A 35 -14.82 -2.78 0.12
C ALA A 35 -13.69 -3.43 -0.71
N TYR A 36 -13.35 -2.86 -1.88
CA TYR A 36 -12.18 -3.32 -2.64
C TYR A 36 -10.90 -3.05 -1.87
N LEU A 37 -10.75 -1.85 -1.31
CA LEU A 37 -9.56 -1.49 -0.53
C LEU A 37 -9.38 -2.46 0.65
N ILE A 38 -10.43 -2.71 1.44
CA ILE A 38 -10.38 -3.66 2.56
C ILE A 38 -9.96 -5.06 2.09
N VAL A 39 -10.49 -5.54 0.97
CA VAL A 39 -10.11 -6.87 0.45
C VAL A 39 -8.65 -6.89 -0.01
N ILE A 40 -8.18 -5.85 -0.71
CA ILE A 40 -6.79 -5.74 -1.14
C ILE A 40 -5.85 -5.64 0.07
N GLU A 41 -6.20 -4.83 1.08
CA GLU A 41 -5.44 -4.72 2.33
C GLU A 41 -5.34 -6.06 3.07
N ASN A 42 -6.45 -6.80 3.19
CA ASN A 42 -6.42 -8.14 3.79
C ASN A 42 -5.51 -9.10 3.02
N ILE A 43 -5.56 -9.07 1.68
CA ILE A 43 -4.66 -9.90 0.85
C ILE A 43 -3.20 -9.48 1.08
N ILE A 44 -2.91 -8.17 1.14
CA ILE A 44 -1.55 -7.68 1.43
C ILE A 44 -1.09 -8.15 2.81
N GLY A 45 -1.93 -8.01 3.84
CA GLY A 45 -1.65 -8.47 5.20
C GLY A 45 -1.36 -9.97 5.26
N ASP A 46 -2.19 -10.79 4.60
CA ASP A 46 -1.98 -12.24 4.51
C ASP A 46 -0.65 -12.60 3.83
N GLU A 47 -0.21 -11.83 2.82
CA GLU A 47 1.10 -12.03 2.20
C GLU A 47 2.25 -11.52 3.08
N LEU A 48 2.08 -10.40 3.80
CA LEU A 48 3.05 -9.88 4.76
C LEU A 48 3.32 -10.88 5.88
N ASP A 49 2.29 -11.57 6.37
CA ASP A 49 2.41 -12.59 7.43
C ASP A 49 3.28 -13.79 7.04
N LYS A 50 3.48 -14.03 5.74
CA LYS A 50 4.35 -15.10 5.22
C LYS A 50 5.81 -14.69 5.15
N LEU A 51 6.11 -13.40 5.23
CA LEU A 51 7.47 -12.87 5.15
C LEU A 51 8.16 -12.95 6.51
N ASP A 52 9.48 -13.17 6.51
CA ASP A 52 10.24 -13.09 7.75
C ASP A 52 10.30 -11.65 8.29
N SER A 53 10.60 -11.53 9.58
CA SER A 53 10.57 -10.23 10.25
C SER A 53 11.56 -9.22 9.66
N THR A 54 12.68 -9.67 9.09
CA THR A 54 13.68 -8.75 8.51
C THR A 54 13.16 -8.15 7.21
N ILE A 55 12.53 -8.96 6.35
CA ILE A 55 11.90 -8.45 5.13
C ILE A 55 10.74 -7.49 5.49
N ARG A 56 9.90 -7.85 6.45
CA ARG A 56 8.81 -6.97 6.91
C ARG A 56 9.33 -5.63 7.42
N THR A 57 10.37 -5.63 8.25
CA THR A 57 11.01 -4.39 8.70
C THR A 57 11.57 -3.59 7.53
N ALA A 58 12.23 -4.23 6.56
CA ALA A 58 12.78 -3.53 5.41
C ALA A 58 11.69 -2.84 4.57
N ILE A 59 10.53 -3.47 4.39
CA ILE A 59 9.39 -2.87 3.69
C ILE A 59 8.80 -1.72 4.53
N TRP A 60 8.57 -1.94 5.83
CA TRP A 60 8.06 -0.90 6.72
C TRP A 60 8.95 0.33 6.75
N LEU A 61 10.29 0.18 6.71
CA LEU A 61 11.24 1.29 6.62
C LEU A 61 11.08 2.15 5.34
N GLN A 62 10.33 1.70 4.34
CA GLN A 62 10.01 2.51 3.16
C GLN A 62 8.74 3.36 3.35
N SER A 63 7.89 3.01 4.33
CA SER A 63 6.69 3.78 4.70
C SER A 63 7.08 5.14 5.31
N ASP A 64 6.12 6.05 5.42
CA ASP A 64 6.35 7.35 6.07
C ASP A 64 6.72 7.17 7.55
N GLU A 65 6.02 6.31 8.28
CA GLU A 65 6.31 6.01 9.70
C GLU A 65 7.72 5.41 9.86
N GLY A 66 8.07 4.43 9.02
CA GLY A 66 9.39 3.81 9.05
C GLY A 66 10.54 4.78 8.71
N ARG A 67 10.30 5.71 7.79
CA ARG A 67 11.26 6.79 7.48
C ARG A 67 11.43 7.75 8.65
N THR A 68 10.33 8.20 9.26
CA THR A 68 10.39 9.05 10.47
C THR A 68 11.15 8.35 11.59
N TRP A 69 10.90 7.06 11.84
CA TRP A 69 11.66 6.30 12.82
C TRP A 69 13.15 6.23 12.48
N ALA A 70 13.51 6.03 11.21
CA ALA A 70 14.90 5.95 10.78
C ALA A 70 15.63 7.29 10.96
N GLU A 71 14.98 8.41 10.59
CA GLU A 71 15.49 9.77 10.80
C GLU A 71 15.70 10.06 12.28
N GLU A 72 14.73 9.72 13.13
CA GLU A 72 14.88 9.84 14.57
C GLU A 72 16.11 9.06 15.04
N GLU A 73 16.23 7.77 14.69
CA GLU A 73 17.35 6.93 15.14
C GLU A 73 18.72 7.44 14.66
N GLU A 74 18.82 8.04 13.49
CA GLU A 74 20.04 8.72 13.02
C GLU A 74 20.39 9.93 13.90
N ASP A 75 19.42 10.81 14.18
CA ASP A 75 19.61 11.97 15.05
C ASP A 75 20.06 11.54 16.45
N TYR A 76 19.45 10.47 17.00
CA TYR A 76 19.81 9.93 18.30
C TYR A 76 21.26 9.40 18.35
N GLN A 77 21.72 8.74 17.29
CA GLN A 77 23.10 8.27 17.21
C GLN A 77 24.08 9.43 17.16
N ASP A 78 23.76 10.53 16.47
CA ASP A 78 24.59 11.73 16.44
C ASP A 78 24.68 12.39 17.83
N TYR A 79 23.55 12.51 18.55
CA TYR A 79 23.52 13.04 19.91
C TYR A 79 24.32 12.17 20.90
N GLN A 80 24.23 10.84 20.83
CA GLN A 80 25.04 9.96 21.69
C GLN A 80 26.54 10.11 21.43
N ASN A 81 26.95 10.35 20.19
CA ASN A 81 28.36 10.54 19.85
C ASN A 81 28.91 11.90 20.31
N THR A 82 28.04 12.89 20.47
CA THR A 82 28.42 14.28 20.82
C THR A 82 28.27 14.61 22.30
N ASP A 83 27.35 13.96 23.02
CA ASP A 83 27.15 14.11 24.47
C ASP A 83 26.97 12.74 25.16
N PRO A 84 28.01 12.22 25.84
CA PRO A 84 27.97 10.92 26.52
C PRO A 84 26.93 10.82 27.65
N ASP A 85 26.50 11.94 28.23
CA ASP A 85 25.51 12.00 29.33
C ASP A 85 24.06 12.00 28.81
N TYR A 86 23.86 12.11 27.49
CA TYR A 86 22.53 12.13 26.85
C TYR A 86 21.73 10.84 27.11
N ASN A 87 22.42 9.73 27.41
CA ASN A 87 21.81 8.43 27.74
C ASN A 87 20.97 8.45 29.03
N GLU A 88 21.13 9.44 29.92
CA GLU A 88 20.35 9.53 31.15
C GLU A 88 18.86 9.88 30.89
N TYR A 89 18.55 10.51 29.75
CA TYR A 89 17.20 11.03 29.46
C TYR A 89 16.31 10.06 28.66
N ARG A 90 16.88 9.11 27.92
CA ARG A 90 16.12 8.16 27.09
C ARG A 90 16.15 6.77 27.71
N ASN A 91 15.15 6.47 28.54
CA ASN A 91 14.88 5.14 29.08
C ASN A 91 14.22 4.21 28.02
N ARG A 92 14.80 4.08 26.83
CA ARG A 92 14.39 3.09 25.82
C ARG A 92 15.46 2.00 25.80
N GLU A 93 15.10 0.78 26.19
CA GLU A 93 15.80 -0.41 25.69
C GLU A 93 15.94 -0.24 24.17
N THR A 94 17.13 -0.50 23.62
CA THR A 94 17.43 -0.45 22.18
C THR A 94 16.31 -1.15 21.40
N THR A 95 15.36 -0.37 20.91
CA THR A 95 14.04 -0.88 20.60
C THR A 95 14.07 -1.21 19.13
N LYS A 96 14.14 -2.51 18.85
CA LYS A 96 13.78 -3.07 17.55
C LYS A 96 12.56 -2.30 17.01
N PRO A 97 12.55 -1.88 15.73
CA PRO A 97 11.43 -1.14 15.18
C PRO A 97 10.14 -1.91 15.42
N ASP A 98 9.14 -1.21 15.96
CA ASP A 98 7.80 -1.73 16.15
C ASP A 98 7.10 -1.66 14.78
N VAL A 99 7.21 -2.73 14.02
CA VAL A 99 6.69 -2.78 12.65
C VAL A 99 5.17 -2.72 12.70
N ASN A 100 4.64 -1.61 12.20
CA ASN A 100 3.21 -1.40 12.07
C ASN A 100 2.72 -2.01 10.74
N ASP A 101 2.00 -3.12 10.84
CA ASP A 101 1.48 -3.83 9.65
C ASP A 101 0.41 -3.03 8.91
N PHE A 102 -0.31 -2.15 9.60
CA PHE A 102 -1.28 -1.26 8.97
C PHE A 102 -0.57 -0.26 8.05
N GLU A 103 0.44 0.46 8.56
CA GLU A 103 1.22 1.41 7.74
C GLU A 103 1.99 0.72 6.62
N THR A 104 2.49 -0.49 6.88
CA THR A 104 3.15 -1.32 5.85
C THR A 104 2.18 -1.70 4.73
N SER A 105 0.96 -2.14 5.09
CA SER A 105 -0.07 -2.52 4.12
C SER A 105 -0.56 -1.32 3.33
N TYR A 106 -0.81 -0.20 4.01
CA TYR A 106 -1.18 1.07 3.40
C TYR A 106 -0.14 1.54 2.39
N TYR A 107 1.14 1.49 2.77
CA TYR A 107 2.26 1.83 1.89
C TYR A 107 2.26 0.98 0.61
N ILE A 108 2.13 -0.35 0.73
CA ILE A 108 2.09 -1.26 -0.42
C ILE A 108 0.89 -0.98 -1.31
N LEU A 109 -0.31 -0.86 -0.71
CA LEU A 109 -1.55 -0.62 -1.43
C LEU A 109 -1.43 0.64 -2.30
N HIS A 110 -1.07 1.77 -1.69
CA HIS A 110 -1.11 3.06 -2.36
C HIS A 110 0.07 3.29 -3.30
N ASN A 111 1.30 2.89 -2.92
CA ASN A 111 2.49 3.17 -3.71
C ASN A 111 2.75 2.14 -4.80
N TYR A 112 2.25 0.91 -4.64
CA TYR A 112 2.51 -0.17 -5.60
C TYR A 112 1.25 -0.71 -6.25
N VAL A 113 0.24 -1.13 -5.49
CA VAL A 113 -0.93 -1.81 -6.09
C VAL A 113 -1.80 -0.85 -6.89
N LEU A 114 -2.25 0.24 -6.27
CA LEU A 114 -3.09 1.24 -6.94
C LEU A 114 -2.29 2.01 -8.01
N SER A 115 -1.01 2.28 -7.75
CA SER A 115 -0.09 2.84 -8.75
C SER A 115 0.05 1.93 -9.97
N ALA A 116 0.19 0.62 -9.77
CA ALA A 116 0.24 -0.34 -10.87
C ALA A 116 -1.09 -0.40 -11.63
N ALA A 117 -2.22 -0.31 -10.92
CA ALA A 117 -3.54 -0.28 -11.54
C ALA A 117 -3.74 0.97 -12.42
N ASP A 118 -3.29 2.13 -11.95
CA ASP A 118 -3.35 3.41 -12.68
C ASP A 118 -2.51 3.37 -13.97
N ASN A 119 -1.34 2.75 -13.90
CA ASN A 119 -0.42 2.62 -15.04
C ASN A 119 -0.76 1.46 -15.99
N TRP A 120 -1.67 0.58 -15.62
CA TRP A 120 -2.04 -0.58 -16.42
C TRP A 120 -3.10 -0.22 -17.47
N THR A 121 -2.89 -0.69 -18.69
CA THR A 121 -3.85 -0.51 -19.78
C THR A 121 -3.93 -1.74 -20.67
N ASN A 122 -5.10 -1.96 -21.24
CA ASN A 122 -5.31 -2.88 -22.34
C ASN A 122 -6.55 -2.44 -23.13
N LYS A 123 -6.77 -3.04 -24.30
CA LYS A 123 -7.88 -2.66 -25.18
C LYS A 123 -9.25 -2.61 -24.49
N ARG A 124 -9.56 -3.54 -23.58
CA ARG A 124 -10.86 -3.54 -22.87
C ARG A 124 -11.01 -2.35 -21.94
N ILE A 125 -9.93 -2.01 -21.23
CA ILE A 125 -9.87 -0.83 -20.35
C ILE A 125 -10.00 0.45 -21.19
N GLU A 126 -9.30 0.53 -22.33
CA GLU A 126 -9.37 1.68 -23.24
C GLU A 126 -10.77 1.86 -23.83
N ASP A 127 -11.39 0.77 -24.30
CA ASP A 127 -12.75 0.79 -24.84
C ASP A 127 -13.77 1.23 -23.75
N TYR A 128 -13.64 0.72 -22.52
CA TYR A 128 -14.49 1.10 -21.38
C TYR A 128 -14.35 2.60 -21.06
N LEU A 129 -13.11 3.08 -20.87
CA LEU A 129 -12.85 4.48 -20.54
C LEU A 129 -13.30 5.42 -21.68
N GLY A 130 -13.01 5.06 -22.94
CA GLY A 130 -13.41 5.84 -24.11
C GLY A 130 -14.92 6.05 -24.20
N SER A 131 -15.71 5.00 -23.95
CA SER A 131 -17.17 5.10 -23.95
C SER A 131 -17.74 6.07 -22.92
N ARG A 132 -17.03 6.30 -21.80
CA ARG A 132 -17.48 7.16 -20.69
C ARG A 132 -17.03 8.62 -20.81
N TYR A 133 -16.11 8.94 -21.73
CA TYR A 133 -15.72 10.32 -22.03
C TYR A 133 -16.57 10.94 -23.15
N GLU A 134 -17.38 10.15 -23.84
CA GLU A 134 -18.28 10.61 -24.92
C GLU A 134 -19.70 10.96 -24.42
N ASP A 135 -20.02 10.64 -23.16
CA ASP A 135 -21.27 10.98 -22.45
C ASP A 135 -21.13 12.26 -21.60
#